data_AF-A0A074VLP3-F1
#
_entry.id   AF-A0A074VLP3-F1
#
_cell.length_a   1.000
_cell.length_b   1.000
_cell.length_c   1.000
_cell.angle_alpha   90.00
_cell.angle_beta   90.00
_cell.angle_gamma   90.00
#
_symmetry.space_group_name_H-M   'P 1'
#
loop_
_entity.id
_entity.type
_entity.pdbx_description
1 polymer ?
#
loop_
_entity_poly.entity_id
_entity_poly.type
_entity_poly.pdbx_seq_one_letter_code
_entity_poly.pdbx_strand_id
1 'polypeptide(L)'
;MKINAFLFYPLLLLLFQLYRKHACIQNILANPDTQAAADERFFMIKSWNMQNVIDAQRDGVWATQEKNTRLLTDAFHTCRSVVLLFSVNKSMAFQGAAVMTSPPSPTVPQPLFCQKLKWPCSPPFRIRWLCTTSVHFKFVGHLRNTLNPGDDGQPHAVLVGKDGQEVNTSTGQGVVEILRQTDLEAKGEDDRP
;
A
#
# COMPACT_ATOMS: atom_id res chain seq x y z
N MET A 1 15.91 -10.65 43.58
CA MET A 1 16.32 -10.31 42.20
C MET A 1 15.07 -9.98 41.40
N LYS A 2 14.70 -8.69 41.29
CA LYS A 2 13.50 -8.27 40.54
C LYS A 2 13.88 -8.24 39.06
N ILE A 3 13.41 -9.24 38.32
CA ILE A 3 13.62 -9.32 36.87
C ILE A 3 12.79 -8.18 36.26
N ASN A 4 13.47 -7.24 35.60
CA ASN A 4 12.85 -6.06 34.98
C ASN A 4 11.93 -6.52 33.84
N ALA A 5 10.61 -6.47 34.06
CA ALA A 5 9.58 -6.82 33.09
C ALA A 5 9.60 -5.93 31.82
N PHE A 6 10.38 -4.85 31.82
CA PHE A 6 10.52 -3.93 30.69
C PHE A 6 11.30 -4.49 29.49
N LEU A 7 12.09 -5.57 29.66
CA LEU A 7 12.88 -6.15 28.57
C LEU A 7 12.18 -7.29 27.81
N PHE A 8 11.07 -7.82 28.34
CA PHE A 8 10.34 -8.95 27.73
C PHE A 8 9.17 -8.54 26.82
N TYR A 9 8.66 -7.31 26.99
CA TYR A 9 7.52 -6.81 26.22
C TYR A 9 7.75 -6.71 24.70
N PRO A 10 8.87 -6.15 24.19
CA PRO A 10 9.04 -5.98 22.75
C PRO A 10 9.23 -7.32 22.01
N LEU A 11 9.90 -8.30 22.64
CA LEU A 11 10.11 -9.62 22.04
C LEU A 11 8.81 -10.43 22.01
N LEU A 12 8.01 -10.38 23.08
CA LEU A 12 6.71 -11.05 23.12
C LEU A 12 5.72 -10.43 22.13
N LEU A 13 5.74 -9.10 21.96
CA LEU A 13 4.91 -8.40 20.98
C LEU A 13 5.30 -8.77 19.54
N LEU A 14 6.60 -8.86 19.26
CA LEU A 14 7.10 -9.29 17.95
C LEU A 14 6.72 -10.74 17.65
N LEU A 15 6.89 -11.64 18.64
CA LEU A 15 6.46 -13.04 18.51
C LEU A 15 4.95 -13.15 18.30
N PHE A 16 4.16 -12.33 18.98
CA PHE A 16 2.70 -12.29 18.79
C PHE A 16 2.32 -11.76 17.41
N GLN A 17 2.98 -10.72 16.90
CA GLN A 17 2.75 -10.21 15.55
C GLN A 17 3.19 -11.20 14.47
N LEU A 18 4.34 -11.85 14.63
CA LEU A 18 4.80 -12.92 13.75
C LEU A 18 3.85 -14.13 13.79
N TYR A 19 3.37 -14.50 14.97
CA TYR A 19 2.35 -15.54 15.13
C TYR A 19 1.05 -15.16 14.44
N ARG A 20 0.55 -13.92 14.61
CA ARG A 20 -0.66 -13.46 13.92
C ARG A 20 -0.50 -13.49 12.40
N LYS A 21 0.65 -13.07 11.87
CA LYS A 21 0.97 -13.20 10.45
C LYS A 21 0.99 -14.65 9.99
N HIS A 22 1.72 -15.51 10.70
CA HIS A 22 1.87 -16.90 10.33
C HIS A 22 0.54 -17.66 10.42
N ALA A 23 -0.23 -17.46 11.50
CA ALA A 23 -1.55 -18.03 11.70
C ALA A 23 -2.56 -17.54 10.65
N CYS A 24 -2.50 -16.26 10.28
CA CYS A 24 -3.31 -15.70 9.19
C CYS A 24 -2.97 -16.42 7.87
N ILE A 25 -1.69 -16.54 7.52
CA ILE A 25 -1.22 -17.23 6.30
C ILE A 25 -1.66 -18.70 6.29
N GLN A 26 -1.49 -19.43 7.39
CA GLN A 26 -1.84 -20.85 7.48
C GLN A 26 -3.36 -21.10 7.34
N ASN A 27 -4.19 -20.24 7.94
CA ASN A 27 -5.65 -20.38 7.88
C ASN A 27 -6.21 -20.14 6.46
N ILE A 28 -5.53 -19.31 5.65
CA ILE A 28 -5.90 -19.04 4.25
C ILE A 28 -5.57 -20.23 3.35
N LEU A 29 -4.41 -20.86 3.55
CA LEU A 29 -4.04 -22.06 2.78
C LEU A 29 -5.01 -23.23 3.05
N ALA A 30 -5.57 -23.28 4.26
CA ALA A 30 -6.50 -24.33 4.67
C ALA A 30 -7.95 -24.10 4.18
N ASN A 31 -8.35 -22.88 3.81
CA ASN A 31 -9.74 -22.58 3.50
C ASN A 31 -9.89 -21.46 2.43
N PRO A 32 -9.68 -21.79 1.13
CA PRO A 32 -9.65 -20.81 0.05
C PRO A 32 -10.99 -20.09 -0.21
N ASP A 33 -12.11 -20.68 0.23
CA ASP A 33 -13.48 -20.14 0.02
C ASP A 33 -14.01 -19.32 1.21
N THR A 34 -13.22 -19.14 2.27
CA THR A 34 -13.61 -18.21 3.35
C THR A 34 -13.42 -16.78 2.84
N GLN A 35 -14.50 -16.10 2.49
CA GLN A 35 -14.52 -14.71 2.02
C GLN A 35 -13.69 -13.79 2.95
N ALA A 36 -12.41 -13.60 2.61
CA ALA A 36 -11.37 -12.99 3.42
C ALA A 36 -11.43 -11.45 3.42
N ALA A 37 -12.59 -10.90 3.79
CA ALA A 37 -12.82 -9.46 3.88
C ALA A 37 -12.16 -8.79 5.10
N ALA A 38 -11.58 -9.55 6.03
CA ALA A 38 -11.28 -9.03 7.36
C ALA A 38 -9.87 -8.43 7.59
N ASP A 39 -8.97 -8.34 6.61
CA ASP A 39 -7.60 -7.88 6.95
C ASP A 39 -6.74 -7.30 5.80
N GLU A 40 -7.37 -6.69 4.79
CA GLU A 40 -6.65 -5.88 3.79
C GLU A 40 -6.83 -4.39 4.08
N ARG A 41 -5.72 -3.65 4.13
CA ARG A 41 -5.72 -2.19 4.28
C ARG A 41 -5.13 -1.53 3.06
N PHE A 42 -5.74 -0.42 2.64
CA PHE A 42 -5.39 0.29 1.42
C PHE A 42 -4.88 1.68 1.76
N PHE A 43 -3.77 2.10 1.16
CA PHE A 43 -3.19 3.42 1.39
C PHE A 43 -2.87 4.10 0.07
N MET A 44 -3.23 5.36 -0.04
CA MET A 44 -2.80 6.20 -1.16
C MET A 44 -1.33 6.55 -0.99
N ILE A 45 -0.56 6.34 -2.06
CA ILE A 45 0.85 6.74 -2.15
C ILE A 45 0.98 7.84 -3.19
N LYS A 46 1.46 9.01 -2.78
CA LYS A 46 1.66 10.15 -3.67
C LYS A 46 3.12 10.23 -4.10
N SER A 47 3.35 10.10 -5.41
CA SER A 47 4.66 10.35 -5.99
C SER A 47 4.78 11.77 -6.51
N TRP A 48 5.98 12.35 -6.42
CA TRP A 48 6.28 13.65 -7.01
C TRP A 48 6.24 13.62 -8.54
N ASN A 49 6.76 12.56 -9.16
CA ASN A 49 6.84 12.41 -10.61
C ASN A 49 6.64 10.94 -11.03
N MET A 50 6.49 10.74 -12.34
CA MET A 50 6.34 9.40 -12.93
C MET A 50 7.62 8.57 -12.85
N GLN A 51 8.80 9.20 -12.94
CA GLN A 51 10.08 8.49 -12.91
C GLN A 51 10.27 7.66 -11.64
N ASN A 52 9.89 8.21 -10.48
CA ASN A 52 9.95 7.47 -9.22
C ASN A 52 9.10 6.19 -9.27
N VAL A 53 7.92 6.26 -9.88
CA VAL A 53 7.01 5.11 -10.03
C VAL A 53 7.61 4.07 -10.98
N ILE A 54 8.20 4.51 -12.10
CA ILE A 54 8.89 3.63 -13.05
C ILE A 54 10.08 2.92 -12.37
N ASP A 55 10.89 3.65 -11.61
CA ASP A 55 12.00 3.07 -10.85
C ASP A 55 11.49 2.05 -9.81
N ALA A 56 10.37 2.34 -9.15
CA ALA A 56 9.75 1.40 -8.20
C ALA A 56 9.13 0.17 -8.86
N GLN A 57 8.62 0.28 -10.10
CA GLN A 57 8.18 -0.84 -10.93
C GLN A 57 9.34 -1.76 -11.30
N ARG A 58 10.50 -1.19 -11.64
CA ARG A 58 11.73 -1.93 -11.93
C ARG A 58 12.34 -2.59 -10.69
N ASP A 59 12.47 -1.83 -9.60
CA ASP A 59 13.32 -2.22 -8.47
C ASP A 59 12.55 -2.92 -7.34
N GLY A 60 11.21 -2.82 -7.34
CA GLY A 60 10.36 -3.44 -6.32
C GLY A 60 10.56 -2.88 -4.91
N VAL A 61 10.97 -1.61 -4.81
CA VAL A 61 11.20 -0.91 -3.55
C VAL A 61 10.52 0.46 -3.55
N TRP A 62 10.09 0.89 -2.38
CA TRP A 62 9.54 2.22 -2.16
C TRP A 62 9.96 2.80 -0.82
N ALA A 63 9.90 4.12 -0.72
CA ALA A 63 9.97 4.87 0.53
C ALA A 63 8.94 6.00 0.46
N THR A 64 8.27 6.26 1.58
CA THR A 64 7.19 7.27 1.69
C THR A 64 7.65 8.45 2.56
N GLN A 65 6.76 9.40 2.84
CA GLN A 65 7.03 10.42 3.85
C GLN A 65 7.29 9.78 5.22
N GLU A 66 8.27 10.30 5.96
CA GLU A 66 8.70 9.74 7.24
C GLU A 66 7.54 9.55 8.25
N LYS A 67 6.58 10.47 8.26
CA LYS A 67 5.37 10.39 9.12
C LYS A 67 4.53 9.12 8.91
N ASN A 68 4.61 8.50 7.71
CA ASN A 68 3.84 7.31 7.36
C ASN A 68 4.54 6.02 7.82
N THR A 69 5.79 6.09 8.30
CA THR A 69 6.58 4.92 8.69
C THR A 69 5.85 4.07 9.73
N ARG A 70 5.38 4.70 10.81
CA ARG A 70 4.68 3.98 11.89
C ARG A 70 3.38 3.36 11.37
N LEU A 71 2.58 4.14 10.63
CA LEU A 71 1.31 3.69 10.06
C LEU A 71 1.47 2.42 9.21
N LEU A 72 2.41 2.44 8.25
CA LEU A 72 2.63 1.31 7.36
C LEU A 72 3.31 0.14 8.07
N THR A 73 4.18 0.39 9.06
CA THR A 73 4.78 -0.66 9.88
C THR A 73 3.71 -1.39 10.69
N ASP A 74 2.85 -0.64 11.37
CA ASP A 74 1.77 -1.20 12.18
C ASP A 74 0.81 -1.98 11.29
N ALA A 75 0.34 -1.38 10.18
CA ALA A 75 -0.53 -2.05 9.22
C ALA A 75 0.12 -3.32 8.65
N PHE A 76 1.41 -3.28 8.31
CA PHE A 76 2.11 -4.45 7.80
C PHE A 76 2.10 -5.58 8.81
N HIS A 77 2.27 -5.31 10.11
CA HIS A 77 2.32 -6.34 11.15
C HIS A 77 0.96 -6.85 11.60
N THR A 78 -0.06 -6.00 11.59
CA THR A 78 -1.38 -6.35 12.12
C THR A 78 -2.30 -6.95 11.06
N CYS A 79 -2.04 -6.69 9.78
CA CYS A 79 -2.95 -7.06 8.71
C CYS A 79 -2.37 -8.11 7.76
N ARG A 80 -3.25 -8.87 7.11
CA ARG A 80 -2.91 -9.86 6.08
C ARG A 80 -2.22 -9.23 4.88
N SER A 81 -2.74 -8.09 4.43
CA SER A 81 -2.25 -7.42 3.21
C SER A 81 -2.30 -5.90 3.37
N VAL A 82 -1.23 -5.25 2.94
CA VAL A 82 -1.17 -3.79 2.82
C VAL A 82 -1.02 -3.46 1.34
N VAL A 83 -2.06 -2.87 0.76
CA VAL A 83 -2.11 -2.49 -0.65
C VAL A 83 -1.90 -0.98 -0.78
N LEU A 84 -1.04 -0.62 -1.71
CA LEU A 84 -0.60 0.74 -1.96
C LEU A 84 -1.14 1.18 -3.33
N LEU A 85 -1.93 2.25 -3.34
CA LEU A 85 -2.53 2.83 -4.54
C LEU A 85 -1.66 4.02 -4.99
N PHE A 86 -0.85 3.82 -6.04
CA PHE A 86 0.13 4.80 -6.48
C PHE A 86 -0.54 5.89 -7.33
N SER A 87 -0.33 7.14 -6.97
CA SER A 87 -0.79 8.30 -7.74
C SER A 87 0.26 9.41 -7.78
N VAL A 88 0.71 9.76 -8.98
CA VAL A 88 1.62 10.87 -9.27
C VAL A 88 0.86 12.18 -9.13
N ASN A 89 1.45 13.14 -8.44
CA ASN A 89 0.86 14.45 -8.25
C ASN A 89 0.56 15.12 -9.61
N LYS A 90 -0.63 15.71 -9.72
CA LYS A 90 -1.13 16.40 -10.93
C LYS A 90 -1.25 15.52 -12.19
N SER A 91 -1.12 14.19 -12.07
CA SER A 91 -1.30 13.27 -13.21
C SER A 91 -2.76 13.01 -13.59
N MET A 92 -3.70 13.37 -12.71
CA MET A 92 -5.12 13.04 -12.85
C MET A 92 -5.38 11.53 -12.97
N ALA A 93 -4.51 10.68 -12.43
CA ALA A 93 -4.59 9.24 -12.56
C ALA A 93 -4.00 8.48 -11.36
N PHE A 94 -4.40 7.22 -11.23
CA PHE A 94 -3.63 6.21 -10.50
C PHE A 94 -2.69 5.51 -11.49
N GLN A 95 -1.43 5.30 -11.10
CA GLN A 95 -0.40 4.69 -11.95
C GLN A 95 -0.18 3.20 -11.65
N GLY A 96 -1.03 2.62 -10.82
CA GLY A 96 -0.98 1.21 -10.46
C GLY A 96 -1.21 0.96 -8.98
N ALA A 97 -1.19 -0.31 -8.63
CA ALA A 97 -1.26 -0.77 -7.25
C ALA A 97 -0.17 -1.80 -6.97
N ALA A 98 0.33 -1.81 -5.75
CA ALA A 98 1.29 -2.80 -5.29
C ALA A 98 0.95 -3.28 -3.89
N VAL A 99 1.35 -4.51 -3.55
CA VAL A 99 1.30 -5.02 -2.18
C VAL A 99 2.65 -4.82 -1.50
N MET A 100 2.64 -4.42 -0.24
CA MET A 100 3.84 -4.34 0.59
C MET A 100 4.31 -5.74 1.01
N THR A 101 5.59 -6.05 0.80
CA THR A 101 6.15 -7.39 1.07
C THR A 101 7.21 -7.40 2.17
N SER A 102 7.59 -6.24 2.70
CA SER A 102 8.44 -6.12 3.89
C SER A 102 8.01 -4.91 4.72
N PRO A 103 8.34 -4.82 6.03
CA PRO A 103 8.22 -3.57 6.76
C PRO A 103 9.28 -2.56 6.29
N PRO A 104 9.14 -1.26 6.63
CA PRO A 104 10.20 -0.27 6.46
C PRO A 104 11.45 -0.69 7.23
N SER A 105 12.61 -0.71 6.58
CA SER A 105 13.88 -1.12 7.18
C SER A 105 15.06 -0.48 6.46
N PRO A 106 16.10 0.00 7.19
CA PRO A 106 17.32 0.54 6.58
C PRO A 106 18.14 -0.53 5.81
N THR A 107 17.80 -1.81 5.96
CA THR A 107 18.45 -2.92 5.23
C THR A 107 17.92 -3.13 3.82
N VAL A 108 16.77 -2.53 3.48
CA VAL A 108 16.23 -2.57 2.12
C VAL A 108 16.98 -1.56 1.25
N PRO A 109 17.31 -1.88 -0.02
CA PRO A 109 17.96 -0.92 -0.92
C PRO A 109 17.19 0.40 -1.00
N GLN A 110 17.89 1.52 -0.85
CA GLN A 110 17.27 2.84 -0.98
C GLN A 110 16.89 3.13 -2.44
N PRO A 111 15.65 3.56 -2.71
CA PRO A 111 15.27 4.09 -4.01
C PRO A 111 16.11 5.32 -4.39
N LEU A 112 16.48 5.44 -5.68
CA LEU A 112 17.31 6.54 -6.18
C LEU A 112 16.73 7.92 -5.90
N PHE A 113 15.39 8.05 -5.90
CA PHE A 113 14.75 9.33 -5.65
C PHE A 113 14.99 9.84 -4.22
N CYS A 114 15.19 8.96 -3.23
CA CYS A 114 15.45 9.33 -1.84
C CYS A 114 16.74 10.14 -1.68
N GLN A 115 17.77 9.82 -2.47
CA GLN A 115 19.06 10.52 -2.44
C GLN A 115 18.93 11.98 -2.91
N LYS A 116 17.89 12.29 -3.69
CA LYS A 116 17.65 13.63 -4.26
C LYS A 116 16.68 14.46 -3.42
N LEU A 117 16.08 13.89 -2.36
CA LEU A 117 15.11 14.60 -1.53
C LEU A 117 15.83 15.54 -0.55
N LYS A 118 15.26 16.75 -0.39
CA LYS A 118 15.71 17.71 0.63
C LYS A 118 15.10 17.46 2.01
N TRP A 119 14.15 16.54 2.10
CA TRP A 119 13.42 16.18 3.31
C TRP A 119 13.57 14.69 3.59
N PRO A 120 13.48 14.27 4.86
CA PRO A 120 13.60 12.86 5.22
C PRO A 120 12.46 12.03 4.61
N CYS A 121 12.82 10.83 4.19
CA CYS A 121 11.89 9.77 3.79
C CYS A 121 11.90 8.66 4.85
N SER A 122 10.87 7.83 4.85
CA SER A 122 10.88 6.61 5.68
C SER A 122 12.08 5.73 5.30
N PRO A 123 12.52 4.82 6.19
CA PRO A 123 13.26 3.65 5.74
C PRO A 123 12.54 2.97 4.57
N PRO A 124 13.27 2.43 3.58
CA PRO A 124 12.65 1.78 2.43
C PRO A 124 11.98 0.46 2.80
N PHE A 125 11.04 0.02 1.97
CA PHE A 125 10.38 -1.28 2.07
C PHE A 125 10.17 -1.88 0.68
N ARG A 126 10.02 -3.21 0.64
CA ARG A 126 9.78 -3.96 -0.59
C ARG A 126 8.30 -3.95 -0.95
N ILE A 127 8.03 -3.88 -2.24
CA ILE A 127 6.69 -3.96 -2.82
C ILE A 127 6.68 -4.96 -3.98
N ARG A 128 5.50 -5.50 -4.28
CA ARG A 128 5.24 -6.28 -5.48
C ARG A 128 4.02 -5.71 -6.21
N TRP A 129 4.20 -5.36 -7.46
CA TRP A 129 3.16 -4.77 -8.28
C TRP A 129 2.03 -5.77 -8.58
N LEU A 130 0.79 -5.28 -8.51
CA LEU A 130 -0.43 -6.00 -8.90
C LEU A 130 -0.87 -5.59 -10.31
N CYS A 131 -0.69 -4.32 -10.65
CA CYS A 131 -1.05 -3.70 -11.92
C CYS A 131 -0.20 -2.44 -12.10
N THR A 132 0.22 -2.18 -13.34
CA THR A 132 1.14 -1.10 -13.69
C THR A 132 0.57 -0.14 -14.72
N THR A 133 -0.54 -0.51 -15.37
CA THR A 133 -1.25 0.37 -16.30
C THR A 133 -1.97 1.49 -15.56
N SER A 134 -1.85 2.71 -16.09
CA SER A 134 -2.46 3.91 -15.50
C SER A 134 -3.96 4.00 -15.78
N VAL A 135 -4.72 4.43 -14.79
CA VAL A 135 -6.17 4.69 -14.90
C VAL A 135 -6.47 6.15 -14.57
N HIS A 136 -7.09 6.85 -15.53
CA HIS A 136 -7.51 8.23 -15.37
C HIS A 136 -8.63 8.36 -14.32
N PHE A 137 -8.60 9.45 -13.54
CA PHE A 137 -9.56 9.71 -12.45
C PHE A 137 -11.02 9.74 -12.87
N LYS A 138 -11.31 10.00 -14.15
CA LYS A 138 -12.68 9.93 -14.69
C LYS A 138 -13.34 8.57 -14.47
N PHE A 139 -12.55 7.49 -14.41
CA PHE A 139 -13.06 6.13 -14.25
C PHE A 139 -13.24 5.71 -12.79
N VAL A 140 -12.51 6.32 -11.86
CA VAL A 140 -12.52 5.97 -10.42
C VAL A 140 -13.17 7.05 -9.55
N GLY A 141 -13.47 8.21 -10.11
CA GLY A 141 -13.94 9.39 -9.37
C GLY A 141 -15.34 9.24 -8.77
N HIS A 142 -16.06 8.17 -9.07
CA HIS A 142 -17.33 7.81 -8.43
C HIS A 142 -17.13 7.09 -7.09
N LEU A 143 -15.97 6.50 -6.84
CA LEU A 143 -15.65 5.80 -5.59
C LEU A 143 -15.44 6.80 -4.44
N ARG A 144 -15.92 6.47 -3.25
CA ARG A 144 -16.00 7.39 -2.08
C ARG A 144 -15.31 6.80 -0.86
N ASN A 145 -14.28 7.48 -0.38
CA ASN A 145 -13.50 7.04 0.75
C ASN A 145 -14.09 7.53 2.08
N THR A 146 -14.73 6.64 2.85
CA THR A 146 -15.30 6.98 4.16
C THR A 146 -14.25 7.27 5.25
N LEU A 147 -12.97 6.95 5.00
CA LEU A 147 -11.85 7.28 5.89
C LEU A 147 -11.21 8.62 5.56
N ASN A 148 -11.78 9.38 4.62
CA ASN A 148 -11.40 10.76 4.34
C ASN A 148 -12.65 11.64 4.19
N PRO A 149 -13.43 11.84 5.27
CA PRO A 149 -14.59 12.72 5.23
C PRO A 149 -14.16 14.19 5.06
N GLY A 150 -15.00 14.98 4.39
CA GLY A 150 -14.90 16.44 4.34
C GLY A 150 -15.45 17.09 5.60
N ASP A 151 -15.39 18.42 5.63
CA ASP A 151 -15.88 19.23 6.76
C ASP A 151 -17.40 19.10 6.97
N ASP A 152 -18.13 18.70 5.92
CA ASP A 152 -19.57 18.40 5.94
C ASP A 152 -19.89 16.95 6.35
N GLY A 153 -18.87 16.15 6.70
CA GLY A 153 -18.99 14.74 7.04
C GLY A 153 -19.17 13.80 5.85
N GLN A 154 -19.26 14.32 4.61
CA GLN A 154 -19.41 13.49 3.42
C GLN A 154 -18.06 12.89 3.01
N PRO A 155 -18.03 11.62 2.55
CA PRO A 155 -16.79 11.00 2.10
C PRO A 155 -16.28 11.68 0.83
N HIS A 156 -15.00 12.08 0.82
CA HIS A 156 -14.40 12.57 -0.41
C HIS A 156 -14.29 11.46 -1.47
N ALA A 157 -14.20 11.86 -2.74
CA ALA A 157 -13.83 10.93 -3.81
C ALA A 157 -12.46 10.31 -3.53
N VAL A 158 -12.24 9.05 -3.93
CA VAL A 158 -10.99 8.32 -3.65
C VAL A 158 -9.74 9.01 -4.19
N LEU A 159 -9.87 9.84 -5.22
CA LEU A 159 -8.79 10.64 -5.80
C LEU A 159 -8.32 11.80 -4.90
N VAL A 160 -9.10 12.16 -3.88
CA VAL A 160 -8.77 13.18 -2.90
C VAL A 160 -8.08 12.50 -1.71
N GLY A 161 -6.78 12.70 -1.60
CA GLY A 161 -5.98 12.13 -0.52
C GLY A 161 -4.54 12.63 -0.56
N LYS A 162 -3.90 12.66 0.60
CA LYS A 162 -2.47 12.94 0.75
C LYS A 162 -1.70 11.62 0.77
N ASP A 163 -0.37 11.71 0.67
CA ASP A 163 0.50 10.55 0.87
C ASP A 163 0.24 9.90 2.24
N GLY A 164 -0.05 8.61 2.25
CA GLY A 164 -0.42 7.84 3.44
C GLY A 164 -1.90 7.87 3.81
N GLN A 165 -2.77 8.52 3.02
CA GLN A 165 -4.21 8.51 3.28
C GLN A 165 -4.75 7.08 3.21
N GLU A 166 -5.34 6.61 4.31
CA GLU A 166 -6.01 5.31 4.32
C GLU A 166 -7.31 5.36 3.51
N VAL A 167 -7.60 4.26 2.82
CA VAL A 167 -8.79 4.07 1.99
C VAL A 167 -9.58 2.89 2.55
N ASN A 168 -10.90 3.07 2.73
CA ASN A 168 -11.74 1.97 3.20
C ASN A 168 -11.67 0.76 2.24
N THR A 169 -11.89 -0.44 2.77
CA THR A 169 -11.69 -1.69 2.05
C THR A 169 -12.46 -1.76 0.73
N SER A 170 -13.75 -1.40 0.73
CA SER A 170 -14.60 -1.46 -0.47
C SER A 170 -14.11 -0.52 -1.57
N THR A 171 -13.74 0.72 -1.24
CA THR A 171 -13.22 1.67 -2.22
C THR A 171 -11.84 1.26 -2.72
N GLY A 172 -10.97 0.79 -1.82
CA GLY A 172 -9.64 0.31 -2.19
C GLY A 172 -9.70 -0.87 -3.16
N GLN A 173 -10.60 -1.83 -2.90
CA GLN A 173 -10.87 -2.96 -3.78
C GLN A 173 -11.41 -2.50 -5.14
N GLY A 174 -12.37 -1.58 -5.17
CA GLY A 174 -12.91 -1.03 -6.42
C GLY A 174 -11.84 -0.34 -7.29
N VAL A 175 -10.90 0.40 -6.68
CA VAL A 175 -9.77 0.97 -7.43
C VAL A 175 -8.87 -0.12 -8.01
N VAL A 176 -8.53 -1.15 -7.22
CA VAL A 176 -7.70 -2.27 -7.68
C VAL A 176 -8.38 -3.06 -8.80
N GLU A 177 -9.68 -3.29 -8.72
CA GLU A 177 -10.46 -3.98 -9.75
C GLU A 177 -10.38 -3.23 -11.09
N ILE A 178 -10.66 -1.92 -11.09
CA ILE A 178 -10.58 -1.10 -12.31
C ILE A 178 -9.15 -1.08 -12.87
N LEU A 179 -8.13 -0.96 -12.01
CA LEU A 179 -6.73 -1.01 -12.45
C LEU A 179 -6.37 -2.37 -13.07
N ARG A 180 -6.79 -3.48 -12.46
CA ARG A 180 -6.52 -4.83 -12.97
C ARG A 180 -7.21 -5.08 -14.29
N GLN A 181 -8.47 -4.67 -14.44
CA GLN A 181 -9.19 -4.79 -15.70
C GLN A 181 -8.47 -4.04 -16.82
N THR A 182 -8.01 -2.82 -16.55
CA THR A 182 -7.23 -2.02 -17.50
C THR A 182 -5.88 -2.67 -17.84
N ASP A 183 -5.21 -3.29 -16.86
CA ASP A 183 -3.93 -3.99 -17.05
C ASP A 183 -4.10 -5.25 -17.92
N LEU A 184 -5.22 -5.98 -17.78
CA LEU A 184 -5.57 -7.13 -18.61
C LEU A 184 -5.89 -6.72 -20.06
N GLU A 185 -6.67 -5.64 -20.24
CA GLU A 185 -7.01 -5.10 -21.57
C GLU A 185 -5.75 -4.67 -22.33
N ALA A 186 -4.82 -3.98 -21.66
CA ALA A 186 -3.56 -3.56 -22.27
C ALA A 186 -2.67 -4.74 -22.69
N LYS A 187 -2.68 -5.84 -21.92
CA LYS A 187 -1.94 -7.06 -22.27
C LYS A 187 -2.57 -7.81 -23.44
N GLY A 188 -3.90 -7.89 -23.49
CA GLY A 188 -4.61 -8.50 -24.62
C GLY A 188 -4.51 -7.69 -25.92
N GLU A 189 -4.14 -6.41 -25.84
CA GLU A 189 -3.82 -5.57 -27.01
C GLU A 189 -2.47 -5.91 -27.64
N ASP A 190 -1.47 -6.25 -26.84
CA ASP A 190 -0.12 -6.61 -27.31
C ASP A 190 -0.11 -7.96 -28.05
N ASP A 191 -1.08 -8.83 -27.76
CA ASP A 191 -1.24 -10.14 -28.40
C ASP A 191 -2.04 -10.10 -29.73
N ARG A 192 -2.51 -8.93 -30.19
CA ARG A 192 -3.21 -8.81 -31.49
C ARG A 192 -2.20 -8.77 -32.66
N PRO A 193 -2.38 -9.60 -33.70
CA PRO A 193 -1.42 -9.75 -34.81
C PRO A 193 -1.31 -8.51 -35.72
#